data_AF-A0A933A173-F1
#
_entry.id   AF-A0A933A173-F1
#
_cell.length_a   1.000
_cell.length_b   1.000
_cell.length_c   1.000
_cell.angle_alpha   90.00
_cell.angle_beta   90.00
_cell.angle_gamma   90.00
#
_symmetry.space_group_name_H-M   'P 1'
#
loop_
_entity.id
_entity.type
_entity.pdbx_description
1 polymer ?
#
loop_
_entity_poly.entity_id
_entity_poly.type
_entity_poly.pdbx_seq_one_letter_code
_entity_poly.pdbx_strand_id
1 'polypeptide(L)'
;MRVLIATDMEGAAGIDRMEQCHPMYPEAFAMGCRHLMADINACIRGLRRGGATEIKEWTREWLEGPSPFEAHPAASRPSPP
;
A
#
# COMPACT_ATOMS: atom_id res chain seq x y z
N MET A 1 -18.18 -8.91 3.44
CA MET A 1 -17.47 -8.22 4.54
C MET A 1 -16.70 -7.02 4.00
N ARG A 2 -16.70 -5.88 4.71
CA ARG A 2 -15.96 -4.67 4.31
C ARG A 2 -14.69 -4.56 5.15
N VAL A 3 -13.56 -4.26 4.52
CA VAL A 3 -12.25 -4.18 5.17
C VAL A 3 -11.52 -2.91 4.74
N LEU A 4 -10.92 -2.20 5.71
CA LEU A 4 -9.97 -1.11 5.46
C LEU A 4 -8.57 -1.62 5.76
N ILE A 5 -7.65 -1.47 4.81
CA ILE A 5 -6.22 -1.70 4.98
C ILE A 5 -5.58 -0.34 5.25
N ALA A 6 -4.98 -0.18 6.43
CA ALA A 6 -4.15 0.97 6.75
C ALA A 6 -2.68 0.57 6.59
N THR A 7 -1.92 1.34 5.81
CA THR A 7 -0.52 1.00 5.48
C THR A 7 0.45 2.10 5.86
N ASP A 8 1.67 1.65 6.19
CA ASP A 8 2.85 2.44 6.55
C ASP A 8 4.07 1.75 5.89
N MET A 9 5.08 2.49 5.44
CA MET A 9 6.20 1.90 4.71
C MET A 9 7.24 1.26 5.63
N GLU A 10 7.51 1.82 6.81
CA GLU A 10 8.60 1.36 7.70
C GLU A 10 8.47 -0.11 8.14
N GLY A 11 7.24 -0.64 8.15
CA GLY A 11 6.95 -2.01 8.55
C GLY A 11 6.84 -3.02 7.40
N ALA A 12 6.96 -2.60 6.13
CA ALA A 12 6.77 -3.50 4.99
C ALA A 12 7.94 -4.50 4.84
N ALA A 13 7.63 -5.71 4.37
CA ALA A 13 8.63 -6.76 4.19
C ALA A 13 9.66 -6.37 3.12
N GLY A 14 10.94 -6.41 3.49
CA GLY A 14 12.05 -5.98 2.63
C GLY A 14 12.45 -4.51 2.82
N ILE A 15 11.77 -3.77 3.71
CA ILE A 15 12.23 -2.48 4.20
C ILE A 15 13.18 -2.72 5.38
N ASP A 16 14.42 -2.25 5.23
CA ASP A 16 15.50 -2.38 6.20
C ASP A 16 16.22 -1.04 6.46
N ARG A 17 15.84 0.01 5.74
CA ARG A 17 16.49 1.32 5.73
C ARG A 17 15.48 2.45 5.59
N MET A 18 15.62 3.49 6.41
CA MET A 18 14.71 4.65 6.41
C MET A 18 14.65 5.40 5.08
N GLU A 19 15.74 5.37 4.30
CA GLU A 19 15.78 5.99 2.97
C GLU A 19 14.76 5.36 2.02
N GLN A 20 14.37 4.11 2.24
CA GLN A 20 13.36 3.43 1.44
C GLN A 20 11.93 3.96 1.70
N CYS A 21 11.73 4.71 2.78
CA CYS A 21 10.43 5.27 3.18
C CYS A 21 10.31 6.77 2.89
N HIS A 22 11.36 7.42 2.37
CA HIS A 22 11.39 8.88 2.26
C HIS A 22 11.69 9.40 0.83
N PRO A 23 10.85 10.29 0.26
CA PRO A 23 10.96 10.74 -1.13
C PRO A 23 12.23 11.53 -1.46
N MET A 24 12.96 12.01 -0.43
CA MET A 24 14.31 12.62 -0.60
C MET A 24 15.34 11.64 -1.18
N TYR A 25 15.09 10.33 -1.12
CA TYR A 25 15.95 9.28 -1.67
C TYR A 25 15.20 8.52 -2.78
N PRO A 26 15.04 9.10 -3.98
CA PRO A 26 14.06 8.66 -4.97
C PRO A 26 14.21 7.20 -5.42
N GLU A 27 15.45 6.70 -5.58
CA GLU A 27 15.69 5.31 -5.97
C GLU A 27 15.33 4.32 -4.86
N ALA A 28 15.75 4.61 -3.62
CA ALA A 28 15.43 3.79 -2.45
C ALA A 28 13.92 3.84 -2.17
N PHE A 29 13.31 5.02 -2.25
CA PHE A 29 11.88 5.22 -2.08
C PHE A 29 11.05 4.46 -3.10
N ALA A 30 11.45 4.49 -4.38
CA ALA A 30 10.80 3.72 -5.43
C ALA A 30 10.88 2.21 -5.16
N MET A 31 11.97 1.76 -4.53
CA MET A 31 12.15 0.36 -4.14
C MET A 31 11.26 0.00 -2.94
N GLY A 32 11.20 0.85 -1.91
CA GLY A 32 10.29 0.64 -0.79
C GLY A 32 8.82 0.64 -1.20
N CYS A 33 8.44 1.53 -2.11
CA CYS A 33 7.13 1.56 -2.76
C CYS A 33 6.75 0.20 -3.37
N ARG A 34 7.69 -0.47 -4.04
CA ARG A 34 7.45 -1.80 -4.64
C ARG A 34 7.23 -2.88 -3.58
N HIS A 35 7.99 -2.84 -2.48
CA HIS A 35 7.80 -3.78 -1.37
C HIS A 35 6.45 -3.61 -0.69
N LEU A 36 6.08 -2.38 -0.32
CA LEU A 36 4.79 -2.10 0.31
C LEU A 36 3.63 -2.59 -0.58
N MET A 37 3.71 -2.34 -1.89
CA MET A 37 2.67 -2.78 -2.83
C MET A 37 2.58 -4.30 -2.94
N ALA A 38 3.71 -5.03 -2.86
CA ALA A 38 3.71 -6.49 -2.86
C ALA A 38 2.96 -7.04 -1.63
N ASP A 39 3.18 -6.43 -0.46
CA ASP A 39 2.51 -6.79 0.80
C ASP A 39 1.00 -6.48 0.76
N ILE A 40 0.62 -5.28 0.31
CA ILE A 40 -0.78 -4.90 0.13
C ILE A 40 -1.49 -5.89 -0.79
N ASN A 41 -0.87 -6.24 -1.92
CA ASN A 41 -1.45 -7.20 -2.86
C ASN A 41 -1.56 -8.61 -2.26
N ALA A 42 -0.59 -9.04 -1.44
CA ALA A 42 -0.68 -10.31 -0.71
C ALA A 42 -1.84 -10.31 0.30
N CYS A 43 -2.01 -9.21 1.05
CA CYS A 43 -3.10 -8.99 1.98
C CYS A 43 -4.46 -9.04 1.27
N ILE A 44 -4.62 -8.30 0.18
CA ILE A 44 -5.85 -8.30 -0.65
C ILE A 44 -6.20 -9.70 -1.11
N ARG A 45 -5.23 -10.48 -1.63
CA ARG A 45 -5.47 -11.87 -2.04
C ARG A 45 -5.95 -12.74 -0.87
N GLY A 46 -5.37 -12.58 0.31
CA GLY A 46 -5.80 -13.25 1.53
C GLY A 46 -7.23 -12.89 1.93
N LEU A 47 -7.52 -11.59 2.01
CA LEU A 47 -8.84 -11.06 2.35
C LEU A 47 -9.93 -11.54 1.39
N ARG A 48 -9.65 -11.54 0.07
CA ARG A 48 -10.59 -12.05 -0.94
C ARG A 48 -10.86 -13.54 -0.77
N ARG A 49 -9.83 -14.36 -0.55
CA ARG A 49 -10.01 -15.79 -0.23
C ARG A 49 -10.82 -15.99 1.06
N GLY A 50 -10.73 -15.06 2.01
CA GLY A 50 -11.52 -15.03 3.23
C GLY A 50 -12.94 -14.45 3.09
N GLY A 51 -13.40 -14.11 1.88
CA GLY A 51 -14.77 -13.62 1.65
C GLY A 51 -14.97 -12.12 1.82
N ALA A 52 -13.89 -11.32 1.83
CA ALA A 52 -14.02 -9.86 1.76
C ALA A 52 -14.65 -9.45 0.42
N THR A 53 -15.69 -8.61 0.48
CA THR A 53 -16.47 -8.16 -0.68
C THR A 53 -16.11 -6.73 -1.07
N GLU A 54 -15.69 -5.91 -0.11
CA GLU A 54 -15.20 -4.55 -0.32
C GLU A 54 -13.89 -4.37 0.46
N ILE A 55 -12.87 -3.85 -0.22
CA ILE A 55 -11.55 -3.61 0.35
C ILE A 55 -11.13 -2.21 -0.05
N LYS A 56 -10.77 -1.39 0.93
CA LYS A 56 -10.21 -0.04 0.73
C LYS A 56 -8.83 0.02 1.32
N GLU A 57 -7.96 0.81 0.71
CA GLU A 57 -6.61 1.08 1.19
C GLU A 57 -6.51 2.54 1.60
N TRP A 58 -5.85 2.79 2.73
CA TRP A 58 -5.55 4.11 3.25
C TRP A 58 -4.08 4.15 3.68
N THR A 59 -3.30 4.98 2.99
CA THR A 59 -1.91 5.27 3.31
C THR A 59 -1.81 6.61 4.01
N ARG A 60 -0.90 6.68 4.99
CA ARG A 60 -0.62 7.89 5.76
C ARG A 60 0.49 8.74 5.14
N GLU A 61 1.27 8.17 4.23
CA GLU A 61 2.51 8.78 3.74
C GLU A 61 2.31 9.49 2.41
N TRP A 62 3.18 10.47 2.15
CA TRP A 62 3.44 11.39 1.01
C TRP A 62 2.90 11.07 -0.40
N LEU A 63 1.71 10.51 -0.51
CA LEU A 63 1.06 9.97 -1.70
C LEU A 63 -0.21 10.77 -2.01
N GLU A 64 -0.12 12.10 -1.85
CA GLU A 64 -1.13 13.05 -2.35
C GLU A 64 -1.13 13.17 -3.89
N GLY A 65 -0.30 12.39 -4.59
CA GLY A 65 -0.38 12.20 -6.04
C GLY A 65 -1.38 11.12 -6.47
N PRO A 66 -1.66 10.97 -7.78
CA PRO A 66 -2.16 9.71 -8.30
C PRO A 66 -1.19 8.63 -7.79
N SER A 67 -1.75 7.63 -7.11
CA SER A 67 -1.01 6.47 -6.64
C SER A 67 -0.05 6.03 -7.77
N PRO A 68 1.29 6.08 -7.60
CA PRO A 68 2.22 5.52 -8.60
C PRO A 68 2.03 4.01 -8.76
N PHE A 69 1.13 3.44 -7.97
CA PHE A 69 0.85 2.03 -7.84
C PHE A 69 -0.35 1.63 -8.70
N GLU A 70 -0.15 0.67 -9.59
CA GLU A 70 -1.23 -0.19 -10.06
C GLU A 70 -1.68 -1.06 -8.87
N ALA A 71 -2.60 -0.54 -8.08
CA ALA A 71 -3.31 -1.33 -7.08
C ALA A 71 -4.04 -2.49 -7.79
N HIS A 72 -4.12 -3.66 -7.14
CA HIS A 72 -4.96 -4.75 -7.63
C HIS A 72 -6.34 -4.19 -8.05
N PRO A 73 -6.91 -4.57 -9.21
CA PRO A 73 -8.15 -3.95 -9.74
C PRO A 73 -9.38 -4.10 -8.85
N ALA A 74 -9.25 -4.80 -7.71
CA ALA A 74 -10.30 -5.05 -6.75
C ALA A 74 -10.20 -4.15 -5.50
N ALA A 75 -9.22 -3.25 -5.43
CA ALA A 75 -9.05 -2.25 -4.38
C ALA A 75 -9.43 -0.87 -4.92
N SER A 76 -10.06 -0.04 -4.07
CA SER A 76 -10.37 1.35 -4.38
C SER A 76 -9.94 2.27 -3.25
N ARG A 77 -9.52 3.50 -3.60
CA ARG A 77 -9.26 4.54 -2.59
C ARG A 77 -10.59 4.99 -1.98
N PRO A 78 -10.68 5.15 -0.65
CA PRO A 78 -11.80 5.86 -0.03
C PRO A 78 -11.82 7.32 -0.52
N SER A 79 -13.01 7.87 -0.73
CA SER A 79 -13.18 9.31 -0.88
C SER A 79 -12.68 10.02 0.39
N PRO A 80 -11.96 11.14 0.28
CA PRO A 80 -11.67 11.97 1.45
C PRO A 80 -12.99 12.43 2.11
N PRO A 81 -12.97 12.67 3.44
CA PRO A 81 -14.11 13.24 4.14
C PRO A 81 -14.51 14.63 3.60
#